data_AF-A0A257LPY1-F1
#
_entry.id   AF-A0A257LPY1-F1
#
_cell.length_a   1.000
_cell.length_b   1.000
_cell.length_c   1.000
_cell.angle_alpha   90.00
_cell.angle_beta   90.00
_cell.angle_gamma   90.00
#
_symmetry.space_group_name_H-M   'P 1'
#
loop_
_entity.id
_entity.type
_entity.pdbx_description
1 polymer ?
#
loop_
_entity_poly.entity_id
_entity_poly.type
_entity_poly.pdbx_seq_one_letter_code
_entity_poly.pdbx_strand_id
1 'polypeptide(L)'
;HIMVMPSSGVSGSAYIQGVELYRMGQKSIIGRYPMHWHMCAQDGAGQYFRDSAVHHSFNRAITIHGTESTLVDNNFCYDHLGHGIFLEDGSERFNVISRNVVLGSMRPLAGEEILQTDNAFNTIQNRSPSSFWITNPNNTFTDNIAAGTQGTGFWFAFPKKPLNSSATHPRFSSMEPYKEPLGAFDRNVAHSCASGLDINDQLDS
;
A
#
# COMPACT_ATOMS: atom_id res chain seq x y z
N HIS A 1 12.15 -4.44 10.18
CA HIS A 1 11.36 -3.49 9.37
C HIS A 1 12.35 -2.59 8.64
N ILE A 2 12.03 -2.11 7.44
CA ILE A 2 12.81 -1.11 6.70
C ILE A 2 11.93 0.13 6.56
N MET A 3 12.44 1.29 6.96
CA MET A 3 11.75 2.56 6.88
C MET A 3 12.67 3.60 6.24
N VAL A 4 12.25 4.13 5.11
CA VAL A 4 12.92 5.21 4.38
C VAL A 4 12.24 6.51 4.80
N MET A 5 12.97 7.38 5.47
CA MET A 5 12.47 8.67 5.95
C MET A 5 13.12 9.79 5.15
N PRO A 6 12.43 10.93 4.90
CA PRO A 6 13.12 12.16 4.56
C PRO A 6 14.03 12.55 5.73
N SER A 7 15.18 13.15 5.46
CA SER A 7 15.96 13.80 6.50
C SER A 7 16.05 15.29 6.25
N SER A 8 16.05 16.06 7.33
CA SER A 8 16.51 17.45 7.31
C SER A 8 18.02 17.45 7.03
N GLY A 9 18.41 17.46 5.75
CA GLY A 9 19.81 17.60 5.32
C GLY A 9 20.53 16.34 4.77
N VAL A 10 19.80 15.39 4.14
CA VAL A 10 20.22 14.13 3.43
C VAL A 10 20.55 12.92 4.36
N SER A 11 20.12 11.66 4.16
CA SER A 11 19.41 10.97 3.06
C SER A 11 18.10 10.27 3.48
N GLY A 12 17.11 10.27 2.58
CA GLY A 12 16.19 9.15 2.36
C GLY A 12 16.40 8.63 0.92
N SER A 13 16.75 7.37 0.73
CA SER A 13 16.83 6.73 -0.59
C SER A 13 16.68 5.22 -0.45
N ALA A 14 15.96 4.56 -1.36
CA ALA A 14 15.92 3.10 -1.44
C ALA A 14 16.01 2.62 -2.88
N TYR A 15 16.97 1.72 -3.11
CA TYR A 15 17.24 1.02 -4.35
C TYR A 15 17.46 -0.44 -3.96
N ILE A 16 16.38 -1.19 -3.79
CA ILE A 16 16.42 -2.53 -3.22
C ILE A 16 15.93 -3.51 -4.28
N GLN A 17 16.75 -4.51 -4.59
CA GLN A 17 16.46 -5.50 -5.62
C GLN A 17 16.99 -6.88 -5.23
N GLY A 18 16.25 -7.94 -5.58
CA GLY A 18 16.72 -9.31 -5.43
C GLY A 18 16.83 -9.79 -3.99
N VAL A 19 16.03 -9.24 -3.08
CA VAL A 19 16.07 -9.59 -1.64
C VAL A 19 14.89 -10.45 -1.22
N GLU A 20 15.07 -11.24 -0.17
CA GLU A 20 14.01 -11.95 0.54
C GLU A 20 13.83 -11.32 1.93
N LEU A 21 12.61 -10.87 2.22
CA LEU A 21 12.22 -10.32 3.52
C LEU A 21 11.28 -11.31 4.22
N TYR A 22 11.86 -12.19 5.04
CA TYR A 22 11.12 -13.21 5.79
C TYR A 22 10.85 -12.79 7.24
N ARG A 23 9.61 -12.96 7.73
CA ARG A 23 9.22 -12.63 9.11
C ARG A 23 9.59 -11.20 9.53
N MET A 24 9.47 -10.27 8.58
CA MET A 24 9.72 -8.86 8.80
C MET A 24 8.46 -8.11 9.25
N GLY A 25 8.66 -6.85 9.61
CA GLY A 25 7.69 -6.02 10.32
C GLY A 25 7.76 -6.24 11.83
N GLN A 26 6.97 -5.48 12.58
CA GLN A 26 6.72 -5.73 14.01
C GLN A 26 5.21 -5.84 14.21
N LYS A 27 4.78 -7.00 14.71
CA LYS A 27 3.37 -7.33 14.85
C LYS A 27 2.66 -6.30 15.73
N SER A 28 1.48 -5.86 15.29
CA SER A 28 0.65 -4.86 15.96
C SER A 28 1.31 -3.51 16.28
N ILE A 29 2.40 -3.14 15.59
CA ILE A 29 3.04 -1.82 15.73
C ILE A 29 2.93 -1.04 14.42
N ILE A 30 2.22 0.10 14.45
CA ILE A 30 2.06 1.03 13.32
C ILE A 30 3.44 1.50 12.82
N GLY A 31 3.58 1.60 11.50
CA GLY A 31 4.78 2.09 10.81
C GLY A 31 5.93 1.08 10.71
N ARG A 32 5.81 -0.12 11.32
CA ARG A 32 6.89 -1.11 11.35
C ARG A 32 6.64 -2.21 10.33
N TYR A 33 6.87 -1.91 9.05
CA TYR A 33 6.59 -2.79 7.91
C TYR A 33 7.89 -3.35 7.27
N PRO A 34 7.84 -4.44 6.47
CA PRO A 34 9.00 -4.97 5.78
C PRO A 34 9.69 -3.94 4.89
N MET A 35 8.93 -3.23 4.05
CA MET A 35 9.38 -2.10 3.23
C MET A 35 8.41 -0.92 3.40
N HIS A 36 8.92 0.26 3.77
CA HIS A 36 8.11 1.44 4.06
C HIS A 36 8.82 2.71 3.61
N TRP A 37 8.33 3.37 2.56
CA TRP A 37 8.65 4.78 2.31
C TRP A 37 7.74 5.64 3.16
N HIS A 38 8.29 6.43 4.07
CA HIS A 38 7.53 7.22 5.01
C HIS A 38 7.82 8.71 4.81
N MET A 39 6.83 9.44 4.32
CA MET A 39 6.83 10.89 4.13
C MET A 39 7.97 11.41 3.24
N CYS A 40 8.44 10.65 2.24
CA CYS A 40 9.54 11.06 1.36
C CYS A 40 9.15 12.14 0.31
N ALA A 41 7.89 12.54 0.24
CA ALA A 41 7.40 13.56 -0.69
C ALA A 41 7.84 13.27 -2.14
N GLN A 42 8.41 14.26 -2.84
CA GLN A 42 8.93 14.09 -4.20
C GLN A 42 10.23 13.27 -4.31
N ASP A 43 10.88 12.97 -3.18
CA ASP A 43 12.21 12.35 -3.18
C ASP A 43 12.13 10.84 -3.49
N GLY A 44 10.93 10.27 -3.62
CA GLY A 44 10.71 8.90 -4.09
C GLY A 44 11.08 8.67 -5.56
N ALA A 45 11.24 9.74 -6.34
CA ALA A 45 11.64 9.64 -7.75
C ALA A 45 12.96 8.88 -7.93
N GLY A 46 12.92 7.83 -8.77
CA GLY A 46 14.08 6.96 -9.03
C GLY A 46 14.27 5.83 -8.03
N GLN A 47 13.65 5.90 -6.84
CA GLN A 47 13.72 4.85 -5.84
C GLN A 47 12.90 3.62 -6.26
N TYR A 48 13.35 2.44 -5.84
CA TYR A 48 12.67 1.19 -6.17
C TYR A 48 12.77 0.11 -5.10
N PHE A 49 11.74 -0.73 -5.07
CA PHE A 49 11.75 -2.06 -4.47
C PHE A 49 11.27 -3.05 -5.53
N ARG A 50 12.17 -3.90 -6.05
CA ARG A 50 11.84 -4.75 -7.20
C ARG A 50 12.48 -6.14 -7.17
N ASP A 51 11.97 -7.05 -7.97
CA ASP A 51 12.49 -8.43 -8.11
C ASP A 51 12.72 -9.12 -6.75
N SER A 52 11.86 -8.84 -5.77
CA SER A 52 12.07 -9.22 -4.36
C SER A 52 10.89 -10.02 -3.82
N ALA A 53 11.13 -10.76 -2.75
CA ALA A 53 10.10 -11.52 -2.05
C ALA A 53 9.87 -10.96 -0.64
N VAL A 54 8.61 -10.87 -0.22
CA VAL A 54 8.23 -10.53 1.16
C VAL A 54 7.24 -11.58 1.64
N HIS A 55 7.56 -12.32 2.70
CA HIS A 55 6.62 -13.33 3.17
C HIS A 55 6.62 -13.61 4.67
N HIS A 56 5.48 -14.11 5.13
CA HIS A 56 5.16 -14.32 6.55
C HIS A 56 5.38 -13.03 7.35
N SER A 57 4.96 -11.89 6.80
CA SER A 57 5.20 -10.59 7.41
C SER A 57 4.16 -10.26 8.47
N PHE A 58 4.62 -9.63 9.54
CA PHE A 58 3.79 -9.39 10.72
C PHE A 58 2.87 -8.19 10.61
N ASN A 59 3.09 -7.31 9.64
CA ASN A 59 2.21 -6.23 9.23
C ASN A 59 2.71 -5.65 7.91
N ARG A 60 1.83 -5.72 6.91
CA ARG A 60 1.98 -5.31 5.51
C ARG A 60 3.14 -5.94 4.76
N ALA A 61 3.11 -5.86 3.44
CA ALA A 61 4.21 -6.28 2.59
C ALA A 61 5.07 -5.07 2.18
N ILE A 62 4.46 -4.09 1.52
CA ILE A 62 5.12 -2.88 1.01
C ILE A 62 4.22 -1.69 1.28
N THR A 63 4.76 -0.63 1.87
CA THR A 63 4.02 0.59 2.18
C THR A 63 4.66 1.81 1.52
N ILE A 64 3.82 2.58 0.85
CA ILE A 64 4.14 3.92 0.37
C ILE A 64 3.27 4.86 1.19
N HIS A 65 3.91 5.74 1.94
CA HIS A 65 3.25 6.70 2.83
C HIS A 65 3.82 8.09 2.54
N GLY A 66 2.97 9.06 2.18
CA GLY A 66 3.38 10.45 1.95
C GLY A 66 4.48 10.60 0.90
N THR A 67 4.51 9.72 -0.11
CA THR A 67 5.62 9.58 -1.05
C THR A 67 5.13 9.45 -2.50
N GLU A 68 5.83 10.09 -3.42
CA GLU A 68 5.52 10.12 -4.85
C GLU A 68 6.60 9.45 -5.69
N SER A 69 6.21 8.98 -6.88
CA SER A 69 7.13 8.59 -7.97
C SER A 69 8.08 7.41 -7.68
N THR A 70 7.74 6.53 -6.73
CA THR A 70 8.49 5.28 -6.49
C THR A 70 8.15 4.19 -7.49
N LEU A 71 9.06 3.23 -7.67
CA LEU A 71 8.83 2.01 -8.46
C LEU A 71 8.73 0.78 -7.54
N VAL A 72 7.57 0.13 -7.54
CA VAL A 72 7.34 -1.16 -6.88
C VAL A 72 7.05 -2.19 -7.96
N ASP A 73 8.03 -3.00 -8.31
CA ASP A 73 7.97 -3.80 -9.54
C ASP A 73 8.40 -5.26 -9.38
N ASN A 74 7.64 -6.19 -9.96
CA ASN A 74 8.01 -7.60 -10.02
C ASN A 74 8.33 -8.24 -8.65
N ASN A 75 7.57 -7.88 -7.61
CA ASN A 75 7.73 -8.47 -6.28
C ASN A 75 6.73 -9.59 -6.03
N PHE A 76 7.11 -10.57 -5.22
CA PHE A 76 6.24 -11.64 -4.75
C PHE A 76 5.99 -11.50 -3.25
N CYS A 77 4.77 -11.10 -2.89
CA CYS A 77 4.34 -10.95 -1.51
C CYS A 77 3.44 -12.11 -1.11
N TYR A 78 3.77 -12.84 -0.03
CA TYR A 78 3.00 -14.01 0.39
C TYR A 78 2.77 -14.06 1.91
N ASP A 79 1.55 -14.36 2.34
CA ASP A 79 1.20 -14.56 3.76
C ASP A 79 1.59 -13.34 4.60
N HIS A 80 0.83 -12.26 4.44
CA HIS A 80 1.04 -11.01 5.18
C HIS A 80 -0.22 -10.66 5.97
N LEU A 81 -0.03 -10.06 7.15
CA LEU A 81 -1.13 -9.53 7.95
C LEU A 81 -1.55 -8.13 7.50
N GLY A 82 -2.86 -7.91 7.42
CA GLY A 82 -3.46 -6.63 7.01
C GLY A 82 -3.32 -6.35 5.52
N HIS A 83 -3.42 -5.08 5.13
CA HIS A 83 -3.27 -4.69 3.72
C HIS A 83 -1.88 -5.01 3.15
N GLY A 84 -1.78 -5.43 1.88
CA GLY A 84 -0.53 -5.89 1.25
C GLY A 84 0.39 -4.78 0.75
N ILE A 85 0.18 -4.36 -0.49
CA ILE A 85 0.74 -3.11 -1.04
C ILE A 85 -0.20 -1.97 -0.65
N PHE A 86 0.30 -1.04 0.15
CA PHE A 86 -0.52 -0.11 0.91
C PHE A 86 -0.11 1.34 0.67
N LEU A 87 -1.05 2.13 0.13
CA LEU A 87 -0.96 3.60 0.06
C LEU A 87 -1.67 4.20 1.28
N GLU A 88 -0.94 4.87 2.16
CA GLU A 88 -1.41 5.11 3.53
C GLU A 88 -2.42 6.27 3.67
N ASP A 89 -2.10 7.45 3.12
CA ASP A 89 -2.85 8.67 3.46
C ASP A 89 -3.63 9.29 2.29
N GLY A 90 -3.53 8.75 1.09
CA GLY A 90 -4.15 9.31 -0.12
C GLY A 90 -3.35 10.46 -0.74
N SER A 91 -2.17 10.76 -0.22
CA SER A 91 -1.22 11.72 -0.79
C SER A 91 -0.30 11.10 -1.84
N GLU A 92 -0.20 9.76 -1.85
CA GLU A 92 0.75 9.02 -2.67
C GLU A 92 0.32 9.01 -4.13
N ARG A 93 1.09 9.66 -5.01
CA ARG A 93 0.80 9.80 -6.44
C ARG A 93 2.02 9.53 -7.31
N PHE A 94 1.77 9.23 -8.58
CA PHE A 94 2.76 8.98 -9.63
C PHE A 94 3.65 7.76 -9.38
N ASN A 95 3.30 6.89 -8.42
CA ASN A 95 4.02 5.65 -8.20
C ASN A 95 3.69 4.64 -9.32
N VAL A 96 4.67 3.83 -9.68
CA VAL A 96 4.50 2.72 -10.62
C VAL A 96 4.53 1.43 -9.82
N ILE A 97 3.39 0.75 -9.78
CA ILE A 97 3.18 -0.50 -9.06
C ILE A 97 2.84 -1.54 -10.13
N SER A 98 3.84 -2.30 -10.57
CA SER A 98 3.70 -3.19 -11.73
C SER A 98 4.18 -4.61 -11.49
N ARG A 99 3.55 -5.59 -12.13
CA ARG A 99 4.01 -6.99 -12.15
C ARG A 99 4.14 -7.64 -10.76
N ASN A 100 3.54 -7.08 -9.73
CA ASN A 100 3.63 -7.64 -8.38
C ASN A 100 2.57 -8.74 -8.21
N VAL A 101 2.95 -9.81 -7.51
CA VAL A 101 2.02 -10.82 -7.01
C VAL A 101 1.83 -10.60 -5.52
N VAL A 102 0.59 -10.42 -5.09
CA VAL A 102 0.22 -10.37 -3.67
C VAL A 102 -0.72 -11.53 -3.40
N LEU A 103 -0.20 -12.53 -2.69
CA LEU A 103 -0.87 -13.79 -2.40
C LEU A 103 -1.11 -13.95 -0.90
N GLY A 104 -2.32 -14.32 -0.48
CA GLY A 104 -2.59 -14.65 0.92
C GLY A 104 -2.57 -13.41 1.82
N SER A 105 -3.43 -12.43 1.52
CA SER A 105 -3.66 -11.28 2.41
C SER A 105 -4.58 -11.71 3.55
N MET A 106 -4.01 -11.78 4.76
CA MET A 106 -4.63 -12.38 5.93
C MET A 106 -5.13 -11.33 6.90
N ARG A 107 -6.36 -11.52 7.38
CA ARG A 107 -6.94 -10.71 8.43
C ARG A 107 -6.16 -10.93 9.74
N PRO A 108 -5.71 -9.85 10.42
CA PRO A 108 -5.13 -9.99 11.75
C PRO A 108 -6.17 -10.55 12.74
N LEU A 109 -5.72 -11.18 13.82
CA LEU A 109 -6.63 -11.54 14.90
C LEU A 109 -7.23 -10.28 15.53
N ALA A 110 -8.42 -10.39 16.12
CA ALA A 110 -9.05 -9.27 16.80
C ALA A 110 -8.14 -8.70 17.90
N GLY A 111 -7.89 -7.39 17.86
CA GLY A 111 -6.97 -6.69 18.76
C GLY A 111 -5.51 -6.69 18.30
N GLU A 112 -5.19 -7.35 17.18
CA GLU A 112 -3.87 -7.31 16.56
C GLU A 112 -3.80 -6.37 15.35
N GLU A 113 -4.95 -5.90 14.85
CA GLU A 113 -5.02 -4.91 13.78
C GLU A 113 -4.30 -3.61 14.14
N ILE A 114 -3.66 -3.00 13.13
CA ILE A 114 -2.98 -1.70 13.29
C ILE A 114 -3.80 -0.55 12.75
N LEU A 115 -4.72 -0.82 11.83
CA LEU A 115 -5.76 0.11 11.37
C LEU A 115 -7.13 -0.55 11.46
N GLN A 116 -8.16 0.25 11.68
CA GLN A 116 -9.55 -0.21 11.64
C GLN A 116 -9.87 -0.90 10.30
N THR A 117 -9.32 -0.39 9.20
CA THR A 117 -9.50 -0.94 7.84
C THR A 117 -8.89 -2.33 7.65
N ASP A 118 -8.00 -2.80 8.53
CA ASP A 118 -7.43 -4.16 8.43
C ASP A 118 -8.45 -5.26 8.83
N ASN A 119 -9.49 -4.91 9.61
CA ASN A 119 -10.37 -5.91 10.24
C ASN A 119 -11.86 -5.53 10.32
N ALA A 120 -12.20 -4.24 10.34
CA ALA A 120 -13.56 -3.79 10.69
C ALA A 120 -14.62 -4.00 9.60
N PHE A 121 -14.22 -4.19 8.34
CA PHE A 121 -15.16 -4.28 7.22
C PHE A 121 -15.27 -5.71 6.70
N ASN A 122 -16.50 -6.23 6.64
CA ASN A 122 -16.76 -7.61 6.22
C ASN A 122 -18.10 -7.76 5.48
N THR A 123 -18.44 -6.78 4.64
CA THR A 123 -19.62 -6.82 3.78
C THR A 123 -19.25 -7.23 2.35
N ILE A 124 -20.21 -7.25 1.41
CA ILE A 124 -19.92 -7.57 0.00
C ILE A 124 -19.03 -6.47 -0.60
N GLN A 125 -19.46 -5.23 -0.43
CA GLN A 125 -18.64 -4.03 -0.56
C GLN A 125 -17.93 -3.79 0.78
N ASN A 126 -16.73 -3.24 0.80
CA ASN A 126 -15.91 -3.04 2.00
C ASN A 126 -15.54 -4.37 2.69
N ARG A 127 -14.55 -5.10 2.17
CA ARG A 127 -14.08 -6.35 2.80
C ARG A 127 -12.58 -6.33 3.08
N SER A 128 -12.25 -6.34 4.36
CA SER A 128 -10.88 -6.30 4.86
C SER A 128 -10.22 -7.68 4.97
N PRO A 129 -8.89 -7.76 4.82
CA PRO A 129 -7.98 -6.72 4.30
C PRO A 129 -7.93 -6.74 2.76
N SER A 130 -7.09 -5.88 2.17
CA SER A 130 -6.84 -5.90 0.73
C SER A 130 -5.43 -6.31 0.32
N SER A 131 -5.28 -6.87 -0.87
CA SER A 131 -3.96 -7.11 -1.45
C SER A 131 -3.32 -5.82 -1.94
N PHE A 132 -4.11 -4.96 -2.58
CA PHE A 132 -3.74 -3.61 -2.99
C PHE A 132 -4.72 -2.62 -2.37
N TRP A 133 -4.24 -1.79 -1.44
CA TRP A 133 -5.00 -0.71 -0.81
C TRP A 133 -4.63 0.61 -1.46
N ILE A 134 -5.58 1.20 -2.18
CA ILE A 134 -5.35 2.30 -3.11
C ILE A 134 -6.15 3.52 -2.65
N THR A 135 -5.48 4.44 -1.98
CA THR A 135 -6.09 5.67 -1.43
C THR A 135 -5.98 6.87 -2.37
N ASN A 136 -5.24 6.74 -3.48
CA ASN A 136 -5.15 7.77 -4.52
C ASN A 136 -5.11 7.13 -5.93
N PRO A 137 -6.00 7.52 -6.85
CA PRO A 137 -6.09 6.92 -8.17
C PRO A 137 -4.96 7.32 -9.12
N ASN A 138 -4.23 8.40 -8.84
CA ASN A 138 -3.22 8.97 -9.73
C ASN A 138 -1.88 8.22 -9.61
N ASN A 139 -1.93 6.91 -9.81
CA ASN A 139 -0.79 5.99 -9.83
C ASN A 139 -0.95 5.00 -10.99
N THR A 140 0.13 4.30 -11.33
CA THR A 140 0.11 3.24 -12.35
C THR A 140 0.05 1.88 -11.69
N PHE A 141 -1.02 1.13 -11.93
CA PHE A 141 -1.18 -0.26 -11.52
C PHE A 141 -1.33 -1.13 -12.77
N THR A 142 -0.28 -1.84 -13.15
CA THR A 142 -0.33 -2.68 -14.36
C THR A 142 0.23 -4.07 -14.14
N ASP A 143 -0.41 -5.06 -14.74
CA ASP A 143 0.08 -6.45 -14.74
C ASP A 143 0.25 -7.05 -13.33
N ASN A 144 -0.45 -6.51 -12.32
CA ASN A 144 -0.40 -7.04 -10.95
C ASN A 144 -1.39 -8.19 -10.76
N ILE A 145 -1.08 -9.08 -9.82
CA ILE A 145 -1.94 -10.21 -9.45
C ILE A 145 -2.27 -10.11 -7.97
N ALA A 146 -3.56 -10.02 -7.66
CA ALA A 146 -4.10 -10.25 -6.32
C ALA A 146 -4.66 -11.67 -6.25
N ALA A 147 -4.20 -12.45 -5.27
CA ALA A 147 -4.57 -13.84 -5.14
C ALA A 147 -4.83 -14.24 -3.67
N GLY A 148 -5.88 -15.03 -3.42
CA GLY A 148 -6.08 -15.62 -2.08
C GLY A 148 -6.31 -14.57 -0.98
N THR A 149 -6.96 -13.45 -1.30
CA THR A 149 -7.26 -12.38 -0.33
C THR A 149 -8.47 -12.77 0.51
N GLN A 150 -8.36 -12.75 1.84
CA GLN A 150 -9.53 -12.93 2.71
C GLN A 150 -10.59 -11.82 2.53
N GLY A 151 -10.16 -10.64 2.06
CA GLY A 151 -11.02 -9.53 1.68
C GLY A 151 -10.93 -9.18 0.19
N THR A 152 -10.64 -7.92 -0.11
CA THR A 152 -10.68 -7.35 -1.47
C THR A 152 -9.32 -7.41 -2.19
N GLY A 153 -9.25 -7.92 -3.42
CA GLY A 153 -8.01 -7.93 -4.21
C GLY A 153 -7.46 -6.52 -4.43
N PHE A 154 -8.16 -5.71 -5.22
CA PHE A 154 -7.85 -4.29 -5.44
C PHE A 154 -8.94 -3.42 -4.83
N TRP A 155 -8.58 -2.60 -3.85
CA TRP A 155 -9.54 -1.75 -3.15
C TRP A 155 -9.17 -0.28 -3.32
N PHE A 156 -10.00 0.45 -4.06
CA PHE A 156 -9.94 1.89 -4.21
C PHE A 156 -10.79 2.58 -3.14
N ALA A 157 -10.12 3.18 -2.16
CA ALA A 157 -10.74 3.79 -0.98
C ALA A 157 -10.22 5.24 -0.83
N PHE A 158 -10.82 6.18 -1.55
CA PHE A 158 -10.29 7.54 -1.68
C PHE A 158 -10.80 8.46 -0.57
N PRO A 159 -9.92 9.11 0.21
CA PRO A 159 -10.34 10.13 1.16
C PRO A 159 -10.65 11.46 0.42
N LYS A 160 -11.47 12.32 1.05
CA LYS A 160 -11.76 13.67 0.52
C LYS A 160 -10.54 14.59 0.52
N LYS A 161 -9.68 14.40 1.52
CA LYS A 161 -8.42 15.12 1.73
C LYS A 161 -7.39 14.11 2.24
N PRO A 162 -6.08 14.35 2.07
CA PRO A 162 -5.09 13.47 2.67
C PRO A 162 -5.28 13.31 4.17
N LEU A 163 -5.06 12.10 4.67
CA LEU A 163 -5.21 11.75 6.07
C LEU A 163 -3.91 11.99 6.85
N ASN A 164 -3.99 11.91 8.18
CA ASN A 164 -2.86 11.84 9.12
C ASN A 164 -1.70 12.81 8.83
N SER A 165 -0.46 12.28 8.76
CA SER A 165 0.77 13.04 8.54
C SER A 165 0.76 13.80 7.22
N SER A 166 0.05 13.29 6.21
CA SER A 166 -0.07 13.98 4.92
C SER A 166 -1.03 15.18 4.96
N ALA A 167 -2.00 15.21 5.89
CA ALA A 167 -3.01 16.27 5.98
C ALA A 167 -2.40 17.66 6.24
N THR A 168 -1.27 17.74 6.95
CA THR A 168 -0.60 18.98 7.33
C THR A 168 0.66 19.26 6.50
N HIS A 169 1.07 18.33 5.64
CA HIS A 169 2.27 18.49 4.83
C HIS A 169 1.99 19.48 3.67
N PRO A 170 2.78 20.57 3.50
CA PRO A 170 2.47 21.64 2.53
C PRO A 170 2.32 21.18 1.07
N ARG A 171 2.97 20.07 0.71
CA ARG A 171 2.89 19.49 -0.64
C ARG A 171 1.57 18.75 -0.92
N PHE A 172 0.89 18.32 0.14
CA PHE A 172 -0.27 17.43 0.06
C PHE A 172 -1.55 18.06 0.59
N SER A 173 -1.46 18.99 1.54
CA SER A 173 -2.60 19.52 2.31
C SER A 173 -3.75 20.12 1.48
N SER A 174 -3.50 20.52 0.23
CA SER A 174 -4.52 21.06 -0.68
C SER A 174 -5.09 20.03 -1.67
N MET A 175 -4.67 18.77 -1.62
CA MET A 175 -5.14 17.73 -2.53
C MET A 175 -6.59 17.31 -2.22
N GLU A 176 -7.25 16.84 -3.26
CA GLU A 176 -8.54 16.16 -3.18
C GLU A 176 -8.43 14.78 -3.85
N PRO A 177 -7.92 13.73 -3.15
CA PRO A 177 -7.56 12.45 -3.76
C PRO A 177 -8.70 11.81 -4.56
N TYR A 178 -9.94 11.91 -4.09
CA TYR A 178 -11.14 11.42 -4.78
C TYR A 178 -11.48 12.10 -6.12
N LYS A 179 -10.84 13.25 -6.43
CA LYS A 179 -10.99 13.99 -7.70
C LYS A 179 -9.79 13.84 -8.63
N GLU A 180 -8.72 13.23 -8.16
CA GLU A 180 -7.52 13.02 -8.97
C GLU A 180 -7.83 12.08 -10.15
N PRO A 181 -7.19 12.27 -11.31
CA PRO A 181 -7.38 11.36 -12.44
C PRO A 181 -6.86 9.97 -12.10
N LEU A 182 -7.51 8.93 -12.65
CA LEU A 182 -6.95 7.58 -12.67
C LEU A 182 -5.72 7.58 -13.57
N GLY A 183 -4.56 7.22 -13.02
CA GLY A 183 -3.31 7.12 -13.78
C GLY A 183 -3.39 5.98 -14.80
N ALA A 184 -3.18 4.75 -14.34
CA ALA A 184 -3.43 3.55 -15.14
C ALA A 184 -3.87 2.38 -14.27
N PHE A 185 -4.84 1.61 -14.72
CA PHE A 185 -5.25 0.34 -14.13
C PHE A 185 -5.54 -0.65 -15.25
N ASP A 186 -4.54 -1.46 -15.62
CA ASP A 186 -4.61 -2.26 -16.84
C ASP A 186 -3.94 -3.63 -16.66
N ARG A 187 -4.54 -4.67 -17.24
CA ARG A 187 -4.08 -6.08 -17.16
C ARG A 187 -3.83 -6.61 -15.74
N ASN A 188 -4.48 -6.04 -14.74
CA ASN A 188 -4.46 -6.58 -13.38
C ASN A 188 -5.40 -7.80 -13.27
N VAL A 189 -5.01 -8.80 -12.50
CA VAL A 189 -5.78 -10.02 -12.28
C VAL A 189 -6.13 -10.15 -10.80
N ALA A 190 -7.39 -10.42 -10.49
CA ALA A 190 -7.81 -10.83 -9.15
C ALA A 190 -8.41 -12.24 -9.23
N HIS A 191 -7.93 -13.17 -8.40
CA HIS A 191 -8.50 -14.51 -8.33
C HIS A 191 -8.46 -15.07 -6.91
N SER A 192 -9.44 -15.89 -6.55
CA SER A 192 -9.53 -16.45 -5.18
C SER A 192 -9.54 -15.39 -4.07
N CYS A 193 -9.95 -14.15 -4.39
CA CYS A 193 -10.23 -13.10 -3.42
C CYS A 193 -11.71 -13.19 -3.00
N ALA A 194 -12.03 -12.81 -1.76
CA ALA A 194 -13.43 -12.73 -1.36
C ALA A 194 -14.22 -11.65 -2.14
N SER A 195 -13.56 -10.54 -2.51
CA SER A 195 -13.98 -9.63 -3.57
C SER A 195 -12.79 -9.34 -4.48
N GLY A 196 -12.97 -9.29 -5.80
CA GLY A 196 -11.85 -9.06 -6.73
C GLY A 196 -11.44 -7.59 -6.81
N LEU A 197 -12.44 -6.70 -6.86
CA LEU A 197 -12.30 -5.26 -7.03
C LEU A 197 -13.38 -4.56 -6.21
N ASP A 198 -13.00 -3.50 -5.52
CA ASP A 198 -13.93 -2.60 -4.86
C ASP A 198 -13.57 -1.13 -5.15
N ILE A 199 -14.57 -0.30 -5.41
CA ILE A 199 -14.44 1.09 -5.82
C ILE A 199 -15.49 1.96 -5.13
N ASN A 200 -15.18 3.25 -4.99
CA ASN A 200 -16.06 4.30 -4.45
C ASN A 200 -16.33 4.25 -2.95
N ASP A 201 -15.47 3.58 -2.17
CA ASP A 201 -15.50 3.74 -0.72
C ASP A 201 -14.77 5.03 -0.34
N GLN A 202 -15.49 5.91 0.34
CA GLN A 202 -14.93 7.16 0.82
C GLN A 202 -14.40 6.95 2.23
N LEU A 203 -13.10 7.14 2.41
CA LEU A 203 -12.52 7.14 3.75
C LEU A 203 -12.85 8.49 4.40
N ASP A 204 -13.61 8.43 5.48
CA ASP A 204 -13.83 9.57 6.35
C ASP A 204 -12.60 9.76 7.27
N SER A 205 -12.23 11.02 7.49
CA SER A 205 -11.20 11.44 8.45
C SER A 205 -11.69 11.36 9.88
#